data_AF-W2W4E5-F1
#
_entry.id   AF-W2W4E5-F1
#
_cell.length_a   1.000
_cell.length_b   1.000
_cell.length_c   1.000
_cell.angle_alpha   90.00
_cell.angle_beta   90.00
_cell.angle_gamma   90.00
#
_symmetry.space_group_name_H-M   'P 1'
#
loop_
_entity.id
_entity.type
_entity.pdbx_description
1 polymer ?
#
loop_
_entity_poly.entity_id
_entity_poly.type
_entity_poly.pdbx_seq_one_letter_code
_entity_poly.pdbx_strand_id
1 'polypeptide(L)'
;MTNCSQKFLTLEDLKMAFNVFCCVYGVGTLGMPGNFSRAGPVLAVIAMLFMAFANVYASVAICRVMLLAPKSVKTYGDLGQWAAGKWGHWFAVVAQMASCLLVPCVFLVLGGSLLDGLFPNAFSDSVWIIFMALMCLPVCLIPTLKEGAGAAFAGCAGTVIADIIGVSVVLYGMRGHPSVPSPDLKFSQVAGVFGNLSLAYGAGVVIPALQRQHSDPKRMPRVVFFTITLISCLFLILASTAYSAVGCQISGNLLFTIYPDADTGMTSLGFKSDWGAVVLAYLFMQLHITIAFSVLLNPVFYLSERIALGMHKKKQSDIES
;
A
#
# COMPACT_ATOMS: atom_id res chain seq x y z
N MET A 1 41.71 8.58 -15.86
CA MET A 1 40.96 7.61 -15.04
C MET A 1 40.80 8.19 -13.65
N THR A 2 39.64 8.78 -13.35
CA THR A 2 39.30 9.22 -11.99
C THR A 2 37.94 8.63 -11.67
N ASN A 3 37.98 7.44 -11.07
CA ASN A 3 36.82 6.79 -10.44
C ASN A 3 36.41 7.65 -9.24
N CYS A 4 35.65 8.71 -9.51
CA CYS A 4 34.91 9.38 -8.46
C CYS A 4 33.85 8.38 -7.99
N SER A 5 33.99 7.86 -6.77
CA SER A 5 33.06 6.94 -6.12
C SER A 5 31.63 7.48 -6.27
N GLN A 6 30.89 7.01 -7.29
CA GLN A 6 29.50 7.36 -7.45
C GLN A 6 28.77 6.84 -6.21
N LYS A 7 28.25 7.75 -5.38
CA LYS A 7 27.44 7.38 -4.22
C LYS A 7 26.33 6.46 -4.68
N PHE A 8 26.16 5.33 -3.99
CA PHE A 8 25.16 4.32 -4.33
C PHE A 8 23.73 4.91 -4.35
N LEU A 9 23.44 5.86 -3.45
CA LEU A 9 22.23 6.68 -3.40
C LEU A 9 22.62 8.17 -3.16
N THR A 10 21.92 9.11 -3.81
CA THR A 10 22.01 10.55 -3.47
C THR A 10 20.85 10.98 -2.57
N LEU A 11 20.86 12.23 -2.11
CA LEU A 11 19.74 12.82 -1.37
C LEU A 11 18.44 12.85 -2.20
N GLU A 12 18.54 13.06 -3.51
CA GLU A 12 17.38 12.99 -4.41
C GLU A 12 16.84 11.56 -4.52
N ASP A 13 17.73 10.57 -4.67
CA ASP A 13 17.36 9.15 -4.66
C ASP A 13 16.64 8.77 -3.35
N LEU A 14 17.10 9.28 -2.21
CA LEU A 14 16.47 9.03 -0.90
C LEU A 14 15.08 9.68 -0.79
N LYS A 15 14.89 10.88 -1.34
CA LYS A 15 13.56 11.52 -1.40
C LYS A 15 12.61 10.72 -2.28
N MET A 16 13.10 10.20 -3.41
CA MET A 16 12.30 9.34 -4.27
C MET A 16 12.04 7.97 -3.66
N ALA A 17 13.03 7.39 -2.97
CA ALA A 17 12.88 6.16 -2.21
C ALA A 17 11.79 6.31 -1.15
N PHE A 18 11.77 7.46 -0.47
CA PHE A 18 10.76 7.82 0.51
C PHE A 18 9.37 7.98 -0.12
N ASN A 19 9.25 8.61 -1.29
CA ASN A 19 7.97 8.69 -1.99
C ASN A 19 7.44 7.30 -2.41
N VAL A 20 8.31 6.43 -2.95
CA VAL A 20 7.95 5.04 -3.24
C VAL A 20 7.54 4.32 -1.96
N PHE A 21 8.25 4.56 -0.85
CA PHE A 21 7.94 3.97 0.45
C PHE A 21 6.54 4.36 0.91
N CYS A 22 6.19 5.66 0.89
CA CYS A 22 4.87 6.14 1.26
C CYS A 22 3.74 5.60 0.38
N CYS A 23 4.01 5.31 -0.90
CA CYS A 23 3.00 4.74 -1.80
C CYS A 23 2.74 3.26 -1.56
N VAL A 24 3.75 2.49 -1.11
CA VAL A 24 3.67 1.03 -1.01
C VAL A 24 3.46 0.57 0.43
N TYR A 25 4.12 1.23 1.39
CA TYR A 25 3.97 0.96 2.81
C TYR A 25 2.68 1.60 3.32
N GLY A 26 1.64 0.78 3.44
CA GLY A 26 0.30 1.23 3.78
C GLY A 26 -0.58 0.09 4.29
N VAL A 27 -1.87 0.11 3.97
CA VAL A 27 -2.87 -0.91 4.39
C VAL A 27 -2.43 -2.37 4.17
N GLY A 28 -1.56 -2.64 3.18
CA GLY A 28 -1.00 -3.97 2.94
C GLY A 28 -0.24 -4.57 4.13
N THR A 29 0.29 -3.73 5.04
CA THR A 29 0.94 -4.14 6.30
C THR A 29 0.01 -4.94 7.20
N LEU A 30 -1.26 -4.51 7.31
CA LEU A 30 -2.25 -5.09 8.21
C LEU A 30 -2.54 -6.56 7.92
N GLY A 31 -2.40 -6.94 6.65
CA GLY A 31 -2.59 -8.31 6.20
C GLY A 31 -1.35 -9.20 6.36
N MET A 32 -0.17 -8.65 6.66
CA MET A 32 1.09 -9.39 6.72
C MET A 32 1.10 -10.46 7.82
N PRO A 33 0.69 -10.16 9.07
CA PRO A 33 0.59 -11.18 10.10
C PRO A 33 -0.41 -12.28 9.73
N GLY A 34 -1.58 -11.91 9.22
CA GLY A 34 -2.60 -12.86 8.76
C GLY A 34 -2.12 -13.79 7.63
N ASN A 35 -1.21 -13.32 6.76
CA ASN A 35 -0.60 -14.18 5.74
C ASN A 35 0.26 -15.29 6.37
N PHE A 36 1.03 -14.97 7.41
CA PHE A 36 1.85 -15.94 8.14
C PHE A 36 0.97 -16.91 8.92
N SER A 37 -0.13 -16.42 9.51
CA SER A 37 -1.10 -17.27 10.21
C SER A 37 -1.84 -18.24 9.27
N ARG A 38 -2.03 -17.88 7.99
CA ARG A 38 -2.73 -18.73 7.01
C ARG A 38 -1.83 -19.74 6.31
N ALA A 39 -0.62 -19.35 5.91
CA ALA A 39 0.28 -20.19 5.12
C ALA A 39 1.46 -20.75 5.92
N GLY A 40 1.62 -20.32 7.18
CA GLY A 40 2.82 -20.59 7.96
C GLY A 40 4.02 -19.75 7.51
N PRO A 41 5.06 -19.66 8.36
CA PRO A 41 6.17 -18.75 8.13
C PRO A 41 6.99 -19.13 6.89
N VAL A 42 7.20 -20.42 6.63
CA VAL A 42 8.03 -20.88 5.50
C VAL A 42 7.39 -20.51 4.16
N LEU A 43 6.12 -20.90 3.95
CA LEU A 43 5.43 -20.60 2.68
C LEU A 43 5.14 -19.11 2.53
N ALA A 44 4.79 -18.41 3.62
CA ALA A 44 4.56 -16.97 3.57
C ALA A 44 5.84 -16.18 3.22
N VAL A 45 7.01 -16.59 3.74
CA VAL A 45 8.31 -15.99 3.35
C VAL A 45 8.63 -16.29 1.89
N ILE A 46 8.44 -17.52 1.42
CA ILE A 46 8.66 -17.87 0.00
C ILE A 46 7.74 -17.03 -0.90
N ALA A 47 6.45 -16.93 -0.57
CA ALA A 47 5.49 -16.12 -1.30
C ALA A 47 5.87 -14.64 -1.28
N MET A 48 6.30 -14.12 -0.13
CA MET A 48 6.76 -12.73 0.01
C MET A 48 8.00 -12.46 -0.85
N LEU A 49 9.01 -13.34 -0.82
CA LEU A 49 10.21 -13.21 -1.63
C LEU A 49 9.90 -13.25 -3.13
N PHE A 50 9.03 -14.19 -3.54
CA PHE A 50 8.58 -14.28 -4.93
C PHE A 50 7.85 -13.00 -5.38
N MET A 51 6.90 -12.52 -4.57
CA MET A 51 6.13 -11.33 -4.89
C MET A 51 6.99 -10.06 -4.88
N ALA A 52 7.93 -9.94 -3.95
CA ALA A 52 8.90 -8.85 -3.92
C ALA A 52 9.80 -8.88 -5.18
N PHE A 53 10.32 -10.06 -5.54
CA PHE A 53 11.13 -10.24 -6.76
C PHE A 53 10.34 -9.88 -8.03
N ALA A 54 9.13 -10.41 -8.18
CA ALA A 54 8.26 -10.13 -9.32
C ALA A 54 7.96 -8.63 -9.42
N ASN A 55 7.72 -7.98 -8.28
CA ASN A 55 7.44 -6.55 -8.24
C ASN A 55 8.66 -5.70 -8.62
N VAL A 56 9.82 -5.99 -8.03
CA VAL A 56 11.09 -5.33 -8.36
C VAL A 56 11.38 -5.49 -9.85
N TYR A 57 11.26 -6.70 -10.39
CA TYR A 57 11.47 -6.97 -11.80
C TYR A 57 10.52 -6.15 -12.68
N ALA A 58 9.21 -6.19 -12.40
CA ALA A 58 8.21 -5.44 -13.15
C ALA A 58 8.49 -3.93 -13.10
N SER A 59 8.79 -3.39 -11.92
CA SER A 59 9.08 -1.97 -11.72
C SER A 59 10.36 -1.54 -12.43
N VAL A 60 11.42 -2.36 -12.38
CA VAL A 60 12.67 -2.09 -13.13
C VAL A 60 12.44 -2.17 -14.63
N ALA A 61 11.62 -3.12 -15.11
CA ALA A 61 11.26 -3.23 -16.51
C ALA A 61 10.51 -1.98 -16.99
N ILE A 62 9.51 -1.52 -16.23
CA ILE A 62 8.82 -0.24 -16.47
C ILE A 62 9.84 0.88 -16.58
N CYS A 63 10.76 0.98 -15.61
CA CYS A 63 11.76 2.04 -15.64
C CYS A 63 12.65 2.02 -16.88
N ARG A 64 13.12 0.84 -17.29
CA ARG A 64 13.97 0.68 -18.48
C ARG A 64 13.22 1.01 -19.77
N VAL A 65 11.98 0.52 -19.91
CA VAL A 65 11.15 0.81 -21.08
C VAL A 65 10.88 2.31 -21.18
N MET A 66 10.62 2.98 -20.05
CA MET A 66 10.45 4.44 -20.02
C MET A 66 11.70 5.24 -20.38
N LEU A 67 12.90 4.70 -20.17
CA LEU A 67 14.15 5.35 -20.60
C LEU A 67 14.35 5.27 -22.12
N LEU A 68 13.76 4.26 -22.77
CA LEU A 68 13.82 4.07 -24.23
C LEU A 68 12.66 4.77 -24.95
N ALA A 69 11.55 4.98 -24.26
CA ALA A 69 10.35 5.57 -24.82
C ALA A 69 10.52 7.08 -25.10
N PRO A 70 9.89 7.60 -26.17
CA PRO A 70 9.90 9.03 -26.47
C PRO A 70 9.18 9.83 -25.38
N LYS A 71 9.48 11.13 -25.26
CA LYS A 71 8.89 12.04 -24.24
C LYS A 71 7.36 12.14 -24.28
N SER A 72 6.74 11.71 -25.37
CA SER A 72 5.29 11.62 -25.55
C SER A 72 4.63 10.51 -24.74
N VAL A 73 5.40 9.51 -24.27
CA VAL A 73 4.95 8.42 -23.39
C VAL A 73 4.99 8.91 -21.94
N LYS A 74 3.82 9.27 -21.39
CA LYS A 74 3.74 9.89 -20.05
C LYS A 74 3.06 8.99 -19.02
N THR A 75 2.10 8.17 -19.45
CA THR A 75 1.26 7.34 -18.57
C THR A 75 1.58 5.85 -18.71
N TYR A 76 1.12 5.04 -17.74
CA TYR A 76 1.25 3.58 -17.83
C TYR A 76 0.49 3.01 -19.04
N GLY A 77 -0.66 3.60 -19.40
CA GLY A 77 -1.38 3.29 -20.63
C GLY A 77 -0.59 3.64 -21.90
N ASP A 78 0.08 4.80 -21.96
CA ASP A 78 0.94 5.17 -23.10
C ASP A 78 2.13 4.20 -23.23
N LEU A 79 2.68 3.75 -22.09
CA LEU A 79 3.75 2.77 -22.06
C LEU A 79 3.30 1.42 -22.65
N GLY A 80 2.10 0.98 -22.28
CA GLY A 80 1.46 -0.20 -22.87
C GLY A 80 1.27 -0.07 -24.39
N GLN A 81 0.82 1.10 -24.86
CA GLN A 81 0.68 1.39 -26.30
C GLN A 81 2.03 1.29 -27.03
N TRP A 82 3.09 1.81 -26.41
CA TRP A 82 4.42 1.82 -27.02
C TRP A 82 5.04 0.42 -27.06
N ALA A 83 4.88 -0.37 -25.98
CA ALA A 83 5.48 -1.68 -25.87
C ALA A 83 4.75 -2.77 -26.68
N ALA A 84 3.42 -2.75 -26.75
CA ALA A 84 2.63 -3.82 -27.36
C ALA A 84 1.44 -3.32 -28.21
N GLY A 85 1.49 -2.07 -28.67
CA GLY A 85 0.46 -1.49 -29.54
C GLY A 85 -0.90 -1.35 -28.85
N LYS A 86 -1.97 -1.37 -29.64
CA LYS A 86 -3.36 -1.13 -29.18
C LYS A 86 -3.79 -2.05 -28.04
N TRP A 87 -3.41 -3.32 -28.11
CA TRP A 87 -3.73 -4.31 -27.08
C TRP A 87 -2.98 -4.03 -25.78
N GLY A 88 -1.70 -3.67 -25.85
CA GLY A 88 -0.92 -3.26 -24.68
C GLY A 88 -1.52 -2.05 -23.96
N HIS A 89 -1.99 -1.06 -24.72
CA HIS A 89 -2.70 0.08 -24.16
C HIS A 89 -3.97 -0.32 -23.42
N TRP A 90 -4.80 -1.14 -24.06
CA TRP A 90 -6.07 -1.57 -23.48
C TRP A 90 -5.87 -2.35 -22.18
N PHE A 91 -4.95 -3.34 -22.16
CA PHE A 91 -4.64 -4.09 -20.94
C PHE A 91 -4.09 -3.20 -19.83
N ALA A 92 -3.17 -2.27 -20.15
CA ALA A 92 -2.58 -1.37 -19.18
C ALA A 92 -3.62 -0.42 -18.56
N VAL A 93 -4.50 0.17 -19.39
CA VAL A 93 -5.55 1.07 -18.92
C VAL A 93 -6.60 0.33 -18.11
N VAL A 94 -7.07 -0.83 -18.55
CA VAL A 94 -8.08 -1.62 -17.82
C VAL A 94 -7.53 -2.07 -16.47
N ALA A 95 -6.31 -2.61 -16.42
CA ALA A 95 -5.68 -3.04 -15.16
C ALA A 95 -5.44 -1.84 -14.22
N GLN A 96 -5.01 -0.70 -14.75
CA GLN A 96 -4.83 0.53 -13.98
C GLN A 96 -6.16 1.05 -13.43
N MET A 97 -7.22 1.09 -14.25
CA MET A 97 -8.55 1.53 -13.83
C MET A 97 -9.17 0.61 -12.80
N ALA A 98 -9.04 -0.71 -12.97
CA ALA A 98 -9.46 -1.67 -11.96
C ALA A 98 -8.73 -1.42 -10.63
N SER A 99 -7.42 -1.21 -10.66
CA SER A 99 -6.62 -0.95 -9.45
C SER A 99 -7.03 0.38 -8.78
N CYS A 100 -7.15 1.45 -9.56
CA CYS A 100 -7.51 2.78 -9.05
C CYS A 100 -8.98 2.90 -8.63
N LEU A 101 -9.85 1.93 -8.92
CA LEU A 101 -11.24 1.89 -8.43
C LEU A 101 -11.38 0.93 -7.24
N LEU A 102 -10.87 -0.30 -7.38
CA LEU A 102 -11.07 -1.34 -6.37
C LEU A 102 -10.28 -1.06 -5.08
N VAL A 103 -9.06 -0.52 -5.17
CA VAL A 103 -8.26 -0.23 -3.96
C VAL A 103 -8.92 0.88 -3.12
N PRO A 104 -9.36 2.01 -3.70
CA PRO A 104 -10.17 2.99 -2.98
C PRO A 104 -11.47 2.43 -2.39
N CYS A 105 -12.16 1.49 -3.07
CA CYS A 105 -13.33 0.82 -2.48
C CYS A 105 -12.97 0.04 -1.21
N VAL A 106 -11.85 -0.70 -1.22
CA VAL A 106 -11.36 -1.41 -0.02
C VAL A 106 -11.03 -0.42 1.10
N PHE A 107 -10.50 0.74 0.78
CA PHE A 107 -10.18 1.80 1.75
C PHE A 107 -11.44 2.39 2.39
N LEU A 108 -12.51 2.61 1.61
CA LEU A 108 -13.78 3.06 2.16
C LEU A 108 -14.40 2.04 3.11
N VAL A 109 -14.40 0.76 2.73
CA VAL A 109 -14.89 -0.33 3.58
C VAL A 109 -14.07 -0.45 4.86
N LEU A 110 -12.73 -0.49 4.73
CA LEU A 110 -11.84 -0.59 5.88
C LEU A 110 -11.99 0.62 6.81
N GLY A 111 -11.97 1.84 6.27
CA GLY A 111 -12.14 3.07 7.05
C GLY A 111 -13.52 3.14 7.73
N GLY A 112 -14.57 2.66 7.07
CA GLY A 112 -15.89 2.52 7.66
C GLY A 112 -15.91 1.55 8.85
N SER A 113 -15.33 0.36 8.70
CA SER A 113 -15.25 -0.64 9.77
C SER A 113 -14.38 -0.17 10.95
N LEU A 114 -13.32 0.62 10.71
CA LEU A 114 -12.54 1.22 11.79
C LEU A 114 -13.34 2.26 12.57
N LEU A 115 -14.13 3.10 11.88
CA LEU A 115 -15.00 4.07 12.53
C LEU A 115 -16.14 3.41 13.32
N ASP A 116 -16.74 2.34 12.77
CA ASP A 116 -17.73 1.55 13.50
C ASP A 116 -17.15 0.97 14.79
N GLY A 117 -15.93 0.42 14.73
CA GLY A 117 -15.23 -0.04 15.93
C GLY A 117 -14.91 1.07 16.94
N LEU A 118 -14.62 2.29 16.49
CA LEU A 118 -14.39 3.42 17.41
C LEU A 118 -15.67 3.94 18.07
N PHE A 119 -16.80 3.83 17.37
CA PHE A 119 -18.10 4.35 17.79
C PHE A 119 -19.18 3.26 17.65
N PRO A 120 -19.08 2.18 18.44
CA PRO A 120 -19.97 1.04 18.31
C PRO A 120 -21.42 1.44 18.57
N ASN A 121 -22.35 0.84 17.84
CA ASN A 121 -23.80 1.10 17.92
C ASN A 121 -24.24 2.54 17.55
N ALA A 122 -23.36 3.38 17.00
CA ALA A 122 -23.73 4.73 16.59
C ALA A 122 -24.44 4.76 15.22
N PHE A 123 -23.91 4.05 14.23
CA PHE A 123 -24.45 3.95 12.88
C PHE A 123 -24.20 2.56 12.29
N SER A 124 -24.84 2.21 11.18
CA SER A 124 -24.52 0.97 10.45
C SER A 124 -23.27 1.13 9.58
N ASP A 125 -22.61 0.02 9.25
CA ASP A 125 -21.43 -0.03 8.37
C ASP A 125 -21.61 0.79 7.09
N SER A 126 -22.77 0.67 6.43
CA SER A 126 -23.08 1.41 5.20
C SER A 126 -23.04 2.92 5.39
N VAL A 127 -23.53 3.41 6.52
CA VAL A 127 -23.51 4.85 6.85
C VAL A 127 -22.10 5.31 7.16
N TRP A 128 -21.30 4.51 7.86
CA TRP A 128 -19.89 4.80 8.11
C TRP A 128 -19.06 4.86 6.82
N ILE A 129 -19.34 3.98 5.87
CA ILE A 129 -18.71 4.00 4.53
C ILE A 129 -19.05 5.31 3.80
N ILE A 130 -20.31 5.77 3.88
CA ILE A 130 -20.73 7.05 3.28
C ILE A 130 -20.01 8.22 3.96
N PHE A 131 -19.94 8.24 5.30
CA PHE A 131 -19.19 9.28 6.01
C PHE A 131 -17.71 9.26 5.68
N MET A 132 -17.12 8.08 5.52
CA MET A 132 -15.73 7.95 5.09
C MET A 132 -15.53 8.57 3.70
N ALA A 133 -16.42 8.29 2.75
CA ALA A 133 -16.36 8.91 1.42
C ALA A 133 -16.45 10.44 1.49
N LEU A 134 -17.37 10.97 2.32
CA LEU A 134 -17.53 12.41 2.53
C LEU A 134 -16.28 13.05 3.16
N MET A 135 -15.65 12.40 4.14
CA MET A 135 -14.42 12.85 4.81
C MET A 135 -13.21 12.87 3.86
N CYS A 136 -13.18 11.97 2.88
CA CYS A 136 -12.13 11.95 1.86
C CYS A 136 -12.26 13.08 0.81
N LEU A 137 -13.47 13.60 0.56
CA LEU A 137 -13.71 14.59 -0.50
C LEU A 137 -12.80 15.83 -0.42
N PRO A 138 -12.63 16.51 0.74
CA PRO A 138 -11.76 17.68 0.83
C PRO A 138 -10.31 17.36 0.45
N VAL A 139 -9.81 16.18 0.81
CA VAL A 139 -8.44 15.74 0.52
C VAL A 139 -8.26 15.42 -0.96
N CYS A 140 -9.29 14.85 -1.60
CA CYS A 140 -9.32 14.61 -3.05
C CYS A 140 -9.28 15.90 -3.89
N LEU A 141 -9.74 17.02 -3.34
CA LEU A 141 -9.75 18.32 -4.03
C LEU A 141 -8.39 19.04 -3.97
N ILE A 142 -7.39 18.52 -3.25
CA ILE A 142 -6.06 19.11 -3.18
C ILE A 142 -5.30 18.80 -4.49
N PRO A 143 -5.03 19.80 -5.35
CA PRO A 143 -4.71 19.57 -6.75
C PRO A 143 -3.28 19.09 -7.03
N THR A 144 -2.36 19.06 -6.05
CA THR A 144 -0.94 18.78 -6.36
C THR A 144 -0.22 17.82 -5.41
N LEU A 145 0.48 16.84 -6.02
CA LEU A 145 1.40 15.92 -5.34
C LEU A 145 2.61 16.63 -4.68
N LYS A 146 2.92 17.88 -5.10
CA LYS A 146 4.01 18.68 -4.50
C LYS A 146 3.63 19.23 -3.13
N GLU A 147 2.39 19.68 -2.96
CA GLU A 147 1.82 20.04 -1.65
C GLU A 147 1.46 18.76 -0.85
N GLY A 148 1.23 17.66 -1.54
CA GLY A 148 0.93 16.34 -0.97
C GLY A 148 2.12 15.57 -0.37
N ALA A 149 3.37 16.02 -0.50
CA ALA A 149 4.52 15.29 0.07
C ALA A 149 4.44 15.21 1.62
N GLY A 150 3.98 16.29 2.26
CA GLY A 150 3.74 16.31 3.71
C GLY A 150 2.58 15.39 4.11
N ALA A 151 1.50 15.38 3.35
CA ALA A 151 0.39 14.46 3.56
C ALA A 151 0.83 12.99 3.39
N ALA A 152 1.53 12.67 2.30
CA ALA A 152 2.07 11.33 2.06
C ALA A 152 2.97 10.86 3.20
N PHE A 153 3.82 11.74 3.76
CA PHE A 153 4.59 11.44 4.97
C PHE A 153 3.69 11.17 6.18
N ALA A 154 2.71 12.03 6.46
CA ALA A 154 1.80 11.84 7.57
C ALA A 154 1.02 10.51 7.48
N GLY A 155 0.55 10.16 6.27
CA GLY A 155 -0.12 8.89 6.02
C GLY A 155 0.80 7.69 6.23
N CYS A 156 2.03 7.76 5.73
CA CYS A 156 3.00 6.68 5.91
C CYS A 156 3.45 6.52 7.37
N ALA A 157 3.72 7.63 8.06
CA ALA A 157 4.01 7.64 9.49
C ALA A 157 2.83 7.06 10.29
N GLY A 158 1.59 7.38 9.91
CA GLY A 158 0.39 6.77 10.49
C GLY A 158 0.41 5.25 10.40
N THR A 159 0.72 4.67 9.24
CA THR A 159 0.85 3.21 9.12
C THR A 159 1.93 2.64 10.03
N VAL A 160 3.13 3.21 10.00
CA VAL A 160 4.26 2.71 10.81
C VAL A 160 3.92 2.76 12.31
N ILE A 161 3.29 3.85 12.77
CA ILE A 161 2.90 3.99 14.18
C ILE A 161 1.78 3.01 14.53
N ALA A 162 0.77 2.86 13.68
CA ALA A 162 -0.32 1.89 13.87
C ALA A 162 0.19 0.45 13.93
N ASP A 163 1.15 0.10 13.07
CA ASP A 163 1.83 -1.21 13.05
C ASP A 163 2.58 -1.48 14.35
N ILE A 164 3.38 -0.51 14.80
CA ILE A 164 4.15 -0.61 16.06
C ILE A 164 3.21 -0.80 17.23
N ILE A 165 2.15 0.01 17.33
CA ILE A 165 1.16 -0.09 18.40
C ILE A 165 0.45 -1.46 18.33
N GLY A 166 -0.04 -1.85 17.15
CA GLY A 166 -0.79 -3.08 16.98
C GLY A 166 0.02 -4.32 17.34
N VAL A 167 1.27 -4.43 16.86
CA VAL A 167 2.14 -5.54 17.25
C VAL A 167 2.51 -5.48 18.73
N SER A 168 2.76 -4.30 19.30
CA SER A 168 3.06 -4.16 20.72
C SER A 168 1.91 -4.62 21.61
N VAL A 169 0.66 -4.30 21.25
CA VAL A 169 -0.54 -4.75 21.96
C VAL A 169 -0.68 -6.27 21.89
N VAL A 170 -0.45 -6.89 20.72
CA VAL A 170 -0.46 -8.35 20.59
C VAL A 170 0.64 -9.00 21.43
N LEU A 171 1.88 -8.52 21.32
CA LEU A 171 3.02 -9.06 22.07
C LEU A 171 2.83 -8.96 23.57
N TYR A 172 2.28 -7.86 24.05
CA TYR A 172 2.01 -7.65 25.47
C TYR A 172 0.84 -8.49 25.96
N GLY A 173 -0.26 -8.52 25.19
CA GLY A 173 -1.48 -9.24 25.53
C GLY A 173 -1.29 -10.75 25.59
N MET A 174 -0.41 -11.29 24.76
CA MET A 174 -0.14 -12.74 24.67
C MET A 174 1.00 -13.23 25.58
N ARG A 175 1.48 -12.39 26.51
CA ARG A 175 2.52 -12.81 27.47
C ARG A 175 2.03 -13.94 28.35
N GLY A 176 2.83 -15.01 28.43
CA GLY A 176 2.53 -16.17 29.26
C GLY A 176 1.53 -17.16 28.64
N HIS A 177 1.11 -16.95 27.39
CA HIS A 177 0.32 -17.94 26.65
C HIS A 177 1.20 -19.14 26.21
N PRO A 178 0.58 -20.33 26.04
CA PRO A 178 1.29 -21.54 25.60
C PRO A 178 1.85 -21.41 24.19
N SER A 179 2.68 -22.38 23.79
CA SER A 179 3.32 -22.41 22.46
C SER A 179 2.32 -22.21 21.33
N VAL A 180 2.70 -21.40 20.35
CA VAL A 180 1.83 -21.00 19.25
C VAL A 180 1.36 -22.20 18.40
N PRO A 181 0.06 -22.24 18.03
CA PRO A 181 -0.46 -23.31 17.18
C PRO A 181 0.08 -23.20 15.76
N SER A 182 0.33 -24.36 15.15
CA SER A 182 0.73 -24.47 13.74
C SER A 182 -0.48 -24.37 12.81
N PRO A 183 -0.35 -23.74 11.64
CA PRO A 183 -1.45 -23.57 10.70
C PRO A 183 -1.79 -24.87 9.98
N ASP A 184 -3.08 -25.11 9.79
CA ASP A 184 -3.58 -26.14 8.87
C ASP A 184 -3.51 -25.59 7.42
N LEU A 185 -2.72 -26.23 6.56
CA LEU A 185 -2.39 -25.70 5.25
C LEU A 185 -3.45 -26.11 4.21
N LYS A 186 -4.32 -25.16 3.85
CA LYS A 186 -5.26 -25.31 2.72
C LYS A 186 -4.81 -24.52 1.51
N PHE A 187 -5.01 -25.07 0.32
CA PHE A 187 -4.67 -24.39 -0.94
C PHE A 187 -5.30 -22.99 -1.05
N SER A 188 -6.57 -22.84 -0.63
CA SER A 188 -7.28 -21.55 -0.65
C SER A 188 -6.62 -20.51 0.25
N GLN A 189 -6.08 -20.91 1.41
CA GLN A 189 -5.37 -20.03 2.33
C GLN A 189 -4.03 -19.57 1.75
N VAL A 190 -3.28 -20.50 1.15
CA VAL A 190 -2.00 -20.18 0.47
C VAL A 190 -2.24 -19.28 -0.74
N ALA A 191 -3.22 -19.58 -1.58
CA ALA A 191 -3.59 -18.74 -2.73
C ALA A 191 -4.02 -17.32 -2.28
N GLY A 192 -4.76 -17.22 -1.17
CA GLY A 192 -5.14 -15.94 -0.57
C GLY A 192 -3.94 -15.08 -0.15
N VAL A 193 -2.82 -15.67 0.26
CA VAL A 193 -1.58 -14.94 0.59
C VAL A 193 -1.04 -14.23 -0.64
N PHE A 194 -1.02 -14.86 -1.82
CA PHE A 194 -0.56 -14.21 -3.05
C PHE A 194 -1.44 -13.02 -3.44
N GLY A 195 -2.76 -13.14 -3.29
CA GLY A 195 -3.69 -12.03 -3.53
C GLY A 195 -3.42 -10.83 -2.62
N ASN A 196 -3.24 -11.09 -1.32
CA ASN A 196 -2.95 -10.03 -0.34
C ASN A 196 -1.57 -9.38 -0.57
N LEU A 197 -0.55 -10.18 -0.88
CA LEU A 197 0.78 -9.68 -1.23
C LEU A 197 0.78 -8.89 -2.55
N SER A 198 -0.07 -9.25 -3.51
CA SER A 198 -0.23 -8.50 -4.76
C SER A 198 -0.76 -7.09 -4.50
N LEU A 199 -1.69 -6.94 -3.55
CA LEU A 199 -2.16 -5.62 -3.11
C LEU A 199 -1.03 -4.87 -2.40
N ALA A 200 -0.34 -5.52 -1.45
CA ALA A 200 0.67 -4.88 -0.63
C ALA A 200 1.90 -4.37 -1.41
N TYR A 201 2.31 -5.08 -2.46
CA TYR A 201 3.44 -4.66 -3.29
C TYR A 201 3.03 -3.75 -4.46
N GLY A 202 1.75 -3.41 -4.66
CA GLY A 202 1.20 -2.79 -5.88
C GLY A 202 1.71 -1.37 -6.28
N ALA A 203 3.01 -1.19 -6.50
CA ALA A 203 3.67 0.07 -6.81
C ALA A 203 3.66 0.44 -8.30
N GLY A 204 3.48 -0.54 -9.19
CA GLY A 204 3.77 -0.39 -10.63
C GLY A 204 3.03 0.77 -11.31
N VAL A 205 1.83 1.10 -10.84
CA VAL A 205 1.00 2.19 -11.39
C VAL A 205 1.57 3.58 -11.12
N VAL A 206 2.33 3.77 -10.03
CA VAL A 206 2.92 5.08 -9.67
C VAL A 206 4.34 5.25 -10.18
N ILE A 207 5.05 4.16 -10.50
CA ILE A 207 6.45 4.20 -10.96
C ILE A 207 6.66 5.18 -12.13
N PRO A 208 5.82 5.21 -13.19
CA PRO A 208 6.00 6.15 -14.28
C PRO A 208 5.95 7.62 -13.86
N ALA A 209 5.02 7.97 -12.97
CA ALA A 209 4.88 9.32 -12.48
C ALA A 209 6.07 9.72 -11.61
N LEU A 210 6.52 8.82 -10.72
CA LEU A 210 7.67 9.03 -9.83
C LEU A 210 8.98 9.16 -10.61
N GLN A 211 9.20 8.33 -11.63
CA GLN A 211 10.40 8.39 -12.45
C GLN A 211 10.57 9.71 -13.20
N ARG A 212 9.46 10.31 -13.64
CA ARG A 212 9.48 11.60 -14.33
C ARG A 212 9.82 12.78 -13.41
N GLN A 213 9.66 12.61 -12.10
CA GLN A 213 10.01 13.64 -11.11
C GLN A 213 11.50 13.63 -10.75
N HIS A 214 12.21 12.53 -11.05
CA HIS A 214 13.63 12.38 -10.76
C HIS A 214 14.48 13.06 -11.86
N SER A 215 15.46 13.87 -11.45
CA SER A 215 16.33 14.64 -12.37
C SER A 215 17.21 13.73 -13.24
N ASP A 216 17.67 12.60 -12.68
CA ASP A 216 18.31 11.51 -13.43
C ASP A 216 17.51 10.18 -13.39
N PRO A 217 16.57 9.96 -14.33
CA PRO A 217 15.70 8.78 -14.37
C PRO A 217 16.45 7.43 -14.45
N LYS A 218 17.73 7.41 -14.86
CA LYS A 218 18.52 6.16 -14.96
C LYS A 218 18.80 5.52 -13.61
N ARG A 219 18.62 6.28 -12.52
CA ARG A 219 18.86 5.83 -11.13
C ARG A 219 17.63 5.21 -10.48
N MET A 220 16.44 5.44 -11.04
CA MET A 220 15.17 4.91 -10.51
C MET A 220 15.15 3.39 -10.30
N PRO A 221 15.72 2.54 -11.19
CA PRO A 221 15.82 1.11 -10.92
C PRO A 221 16.51 0.76 -9.59
N ARG A 222 17.55 1.51 -9.20
CA ARG A 222 18.27 1.30 -7.93
C ARG A 222 17.45 1.77 -6.74
N VAL A 223 16.76 2.91 -6.90
CA VAL A 223 15.84 3.47 -5.89
C VAL A 223 14.72 2.47 -5.57
N VAL A 224 14.06 1.95 -6.62
CA VAL A 224 13.00 0.95 -6.48
C VAL A 224 13.52 -0.31 -5.79
N PHE A 225 14.66 -0.85 -6.23
CA PHE A 225 15.26 -2.03 -5.63
C PHE A 225 15.52 -1.83 -4.13
N PHE A 226 16.13 -0.71 -3.76
CA PHE A 226 16.40 -0.35 -2.37
C PHE A 226 15.10 -0.24 -1.54
N THR A 227 14.11 0.52 -2.02
CA THR A 227 12.87 0.76 -1.29
C THR A 227 12.04 -0.50 -1.11
N ILE A 228 11.84 -1.30 -2.17
CA ILE A 228 11.03 -2.53 -2.07
C ILE A 228 11.72 -3.53 -1.13
N THR A 229 13.05 -3.64 -1.18
CA THR A 229 13.80 -4.48 -0.23
C THR A 229 13.60 -4.02 1.21
N LEU A 230 13.68 -2.71 1.47
CA LEU A 230 13.42 -2.14 2.80
C LEU A 230 12.00 -2.45 3.30
N ILE A 231 11.00 -2.30 2.43
CA ILE A 231 9.60 -2.63 2.73
C ILE A 231 9.45 -4.11 3.05
N SER A 232 10.04 -5.00 2.24
CA SER A 232 10.01 -6.44 2.49
C SER A 232 10.61 -6.81 3.84
N CYS A 233 11.72 -6.17 4.24
CA CYS A 233 12.30 -6.36 5.57
C CYS A 233 11.34 -5.94 6.68
N LEU A 234 10.67 -4.79 6.55
CA LEU A 234 9.69 -4.32 7.53
C LEU A 234 8.45 -5.23 7.59
N PHE A 235 7.93 -5.68 6.44
CA PHE A 235 6.84 -6.65 6.38
C PHE A 235 7.21 -7.97 7.06
N LEU A 236 8.44 -8.45 6.84
CA LEU A 236 8.95 -9.66 7.48
C LEU A 236 9.05 -9.48 9.00
N ILE A 237 9.59 -8.36 9.48
CA ILE A 237 9.67 -8.04 10.91
C ILE A 237 8.27 -8.00 11.52
N LEU A 238 7.33 -7.27 10.90
CA LEU A 238 5.96 -7.13 11.37
C LEU A 238 5.26 -8.50 11.47
N ALA A 239 5.32 -9.28 10.39
CA ALA A 239 4.65 -10.56 10.29
C ALA A 239 5.24 -11.60 11.23
N SER A 240 6.57 -11.73 11.26
CA SER A 240 7.25 -12.71 12.13
C SER A 240 7.07 -12.38 13.61
N THR A 241 7.16 -11.11 13.98
CA THR A 241 6.97 -10.65 15.36
C THR A 241 5.55 -10.95 15.83
N ALA A 242 4.54 -10.55 15.05
CA ALA A 242 3.16 -10.87 15.38
C ALA A 242 2.95 -12.39 15.42
N TYR A 243 3.32 -13.13 14.37
CA TYR A 243 3.15 -14.58 14.32
C TYR A 243 3.82 -15.31 15.50
N SER A 244 4.97 -14.84 15.99
CA SER A 244 5.69 -15.46 17.11
C SER A 244 4.88 -15.47 18.42
N ALA A 245 3.93 -14.56 18.59
CA ALA A 245 3.10 -14.47 19.80
C ALA A 245 1.77 -15.24 19.71
N VAL A 246 1.27 -15.52 18.51
CA VAL A 246 -0.13 -15.97 18.31
C VAL A 246 -0.30 -17.09 17.26
N GLY A 247 0.75 -17.42 16.51
CA GLY A 247 0.72 -18.47 15.50
C GLY A 247 -0.38 -18.27 14.47
N CYS A 248 -1.21 -19.30 14.27
CA CYS A 248 -2.30 -19.29 13.30
C CYS A 248 -3.57 -18.51 13.75
N GLN A 249 -3.56 -17.86 14.92
CA GLN A 249 -4.77 -17.27 15.52
C GLN A 249 -5.06 -15.82 15.09
N ILE A 250 -4.15 -15.17 14.35
CA ILE A 250 -4.39 -13.80 13.87
C ILE A 250 -5.56 -13.80 12.90
N SER A 251 -6.52 -12.89 13.14
CA SER A 251 -7.51 -12.59 12.11
C SER A 251 -6.80 -12.04 10.87
N GLY A 252 -7.46 -12.06 9.71
CA GLY A 252 -6.83 -11.62 8.45
C GLY A 252 -6.22 -10.20 8.47
N ASN A 253 -6.56 -9.39 9.47
CA ASN A 253 -6.11 -8.01 9.66
C ASN A 253 -5.58 -7.81 11.11
N LEU A 254 -4.41 -7.20 11.27
CA LEU A 254 -3.80 -6.93 12.56
C LEU A 254 -4.68 -6.05 13.47
N LEU A 255 -5.32 -5.00 12.94
CA LEU A 255 -6.13 -4.07 13.73
C LEU A 255 -7.39 -4.73 14.28
N PHE A 256 -8.04 -5.56 13.48
CA PHE A 256 -9.21 -6.32 13.94
C PHE A 256 -8.84 -7.38 14.98
N THR A 257 -7.57 -7.79 15.02
CA THR A 257 -7.09 -8.77 16.00
C THR A 257 -6.95 -8.17 17.40
N ILE A 258 -6.53 -6.91 17.50
CA ILE A 258 -6.35 -6.19 18.78
C ILE A 258 -7.63 -5.55 19.30
N TYR A 259 -8.68 -5.54 18.49
CA TYR A 259 -9.96 -4.94 18.83
C TYR A 259 -10.69 -5.77 19.90
N PRO A 260 -11.09 -5.17 21.02
CA PRO A 260 -11.88 -5.86 22.02
C PRO A 260 -13.35 -5.92 21.60
N ASP A 261 -13.98 -7.07 21.83
CA ASP A 261 -15.42 -7.24 21.72
C ASP A 261 -16.15 -6.35 22.73
N ALA A 262 -17.26 -5.73 22.32
CA ALA A 262 -17.96 -4.72 23.12
C ALA A 262 -18.61 -5.29 24.38
N ASP A 263 -19.07 -6.54 24.33
CA ASP A 263 -19.79 -7.18 25.43
C ASP A 263 -18.84 -7.86 26.41
N THR A 264 -17.79 -8.51 25.89
CA THR A 264 -16.84 -9.29 26.70
C THR A 264 -15.59 -8.51 27.08
N GLY A 265 -15.27 -7.43 26.38
CA GLY A 265 -14.04 -6.66 26.55
C GLY A 265 -12.76 -7.41 26.15
N MET A 266 -12.90 -8.55 25.48
CA MET A 266 -11.81 -9.45 25.11
C MET A 266 -11.55 -9.38 23.61
N THR A 267 -10.28 -9.46 23.24
CA THR A 267 -9.89 -9.58 21.83
C THR A 267 -10.23 -10.95 21.27
N SER A 268 -10.21 -11.08 19.94
CA SER A 268 -10.30 -12.39 19.25
C SER A 268 -9.26 -13.42 19.70
N LEU A 269 -8.18 -12.97 20.34
CA LEU A 269 -7.10 -13.79 20.88
C LEU A 269 -7.31 -14.18 22.36
N GLY A 270 -8.37 -13.69 23.00
CA GLY A 270 -8.71 -14.02 24.37
C GLY A 270 -7.93 -13.25 25.44
N PHE A 271 -7.37 -12.09 25.11
CA PHE A 271 -6.80 -11.16 26.10
C PHE A 271 -7.53 -9.81 26.08
N LYS A 272 -7.48 -9.07 27.19
CA LYS A 272 -8.00 -7.70 27.30
C LYS A 272 -6.97 -6.70 26.77
N SER A 273 -7.29 -5.99 25.68
CA SER A 273 -6.41 -4.98 25.11
C SER A 273 -6.54 -3.63 25.82
N ASP A 274 -5.48 -2.81 25.77
CA ASP A 274 -5.54 -1.42 26.22
C ASP A 274 -6.34 -0.60 25.20
N TRP A 275 -7.49 -0.07 25.63
CA TRP A 275 -8.40 0.65 24.74
C TRP A 275 -7.76 1.90 24.12
N GLY A 276 -6.96 2.64 24.88
CA GLY A 276 -6.28 3.84 24.40
C GLY A 276 -5.31 3.54 23.26
N ALA A 277 -4.54 2.46 23.39
CA ALA A 277 -3.64 1.98 22.34
C ALA A 277 -4.40 1.55 21.07
N VAL A 278 -5.52 0.82 21.23
CA VAL A 278 -6.36 0.40 20.09
C VAL A 278 -6.92 1.62 19.35
N VAL A 279 -7.47 2.60 20.09
CA VAL A 279 -7.98 3.84 19.51
C VAL A 279 -6.89 4.59 18.74
N LEU A 280 -5.69 4.72 19.32
CA LEU A 280 -4.58 5.38 18.63
C LEU A 280 -4.19 4.65 17.34
N ALA A 281 -4.07 3.32 17.38
CA ALA A 281 -3.76 2.54 16.18
C ALA A 281 -4.82 2.72 15.07
N TYR A 282 -6.10 2.75 15.46
CA TYR A 282 -7.22 2.97 14.54
C TYR A 282 -7.18 4.38 13.93
N LEU A 283 -6.96 5.42 14.74
CA LEU A 283 -6.87 6.81 14.26
C LEU A 283 -5.68 7.03 13.31
N PHE A 284 -4.52 6.45 13.63
CA PHE A 284 -3.35 6.53 12.75
C PHE A 284 -3.55 5.79 11.42
N MET A 285 -4.24 4.64 11.45
CA MET A 285 -4.61 3.95 10.22
C MET A 285 -5.68 4.74 9.44
N GLN A 286 -6.64 5.37 10.13
CA GLN A 286 -7.65 6.22 9.50
C GLN A 286 -7.01 7.41 8.76
N LEU A 287 -5.99 8.03 9.38
CA LEU A 287 -5.17 9.06 8.75
C LEU A 287 -4.51 8.53 7.47
N HIS A 288 -3.89 7.35 7.53
CA HIS A 288 -3.29 6.71 6.35
C HIS A 288 -4.32 6.49 5.23
N ILE A 289 -5.44 5.85 5.53
CA ILE A 289 -6.48 5.50 4.56
C ILE A 289 -7.02 6.75 3.86
N THR A 290 -7.29 7.82 4.62
CA THR A 290 -7.81 9.08 4.09
C THR A 290 -6.84 9.73 3.10
N ILE A 291 -5.54 9.72 3.42
CA ILE A 291 -4.50 10.31 2.57
C ILE A 291 -4.22 9.42 1.35
N ALA A 292 -4.10 8.11 1.55
CA ALA A 292 -3.81 7.17 0.47
C ALA A 292 -4.95 7.10 -0.55
N PHE A 293 -6.21 7.28 -0.11
CA PHE A 293 -7.39 7.33 -0.96
C PHE A 293 -7.29 8.45 -2.02
N SER A 294 -6.90 9.66 -1.63
CA SER A 294 -6.78 10.79 -2.57
C SER A 294 -5.65 10.57 -3.59
N VAL A 295 -4.52 10.01 -3.15
CA VAL A 295 -3.37 9.72 -4.02
C VAL A 295 -3.72 8.69 -5.09
N LEU A 296 -4.46 7.64 -4.73
CA LEU A 296 -4.83 6.57 -5.65
C LEU A 296 -5.93 6.95 -6.64
N LEU A 297 -6.85 7.85 -6.26
CA LEU A 297 -7.90 8.34 -7.15
C LEU A 297 -7.44 9.45 -8.10
N ASN A 298 -6.33 10.13 -7.81
CA ASN A 298 -5.85 11.24 -8.62
C ASN A 298 -5.74 10.90 -10.14
N PRO A 299 -5.17 9.74 -10.57
CA PRO A 299 -5.18 9.37 -11.99
C PRO A 299 -6.58 9.21 -12.59
N VAL A 300 -7.55 8.73 -11.80
CA VAL A 300 -8.94 8.56 -12.24
C VAL A 300 -9.62 9.91 -12.38
N PHE A 301 -9.44 10.83 -11.42
CA PHE A 301 -9.96 12.19 -11.54
C PHE A 301 -9.37 12.91 -12.74
N TYR A 302 -8.04 12.85 -12.92
CA TYR A 302 -7.38 13.43 -14.09
C TYR A 302 -7.94 12.89 -15.42
N LEU A 303 -8.18 11.59 -15.51
CA LEU A 303 -8.75 10.98 -16.72
C LEU A 303 -10.23 11.36 -16.90
N SER A 304 -10.99 11.41 -15.81
CA SER A 304 -12.42 11.74 -15.81
C SER A 304 -12.64 13.20 -16.17
N GLU A 305 -11.86 14.13 -15.63
CA GLU A 305 -11.85 15.55 -16.01
C GLU A 305 -11.48 15.72 -17.49
N ARG A 306 -10.53 14.92 -17.98
CA ARG A 306 -10.16 14.95 -19.40
C ARG A 306 -11.28 14.47 -20.33
N ILE A 307 -12.02 13.44 -19.93
CA ILE A 307 -13.10 12.86 -20.75
C ILE A 307 -14.38 13.69 -20.63
N ALA A 308 -14.80 14.02 -19.41
CA ALA A 308 -16.08 14.67 -19.11
C ALA A 308 -16.02 16.20 -19.25
N LEU A 309 -14.92 16.84 -18.84
CA LEU A 309 -14.77 18.31 -18.85
C LEU A 309 -13.87 18.80 -20.00
N GLY A 310 -13.23 17.88 -20.74
CA GLY A 310 -12.34 18.23 -21.86
C GLY A 310 -11.05 18.93 -21.44
N MET A 311 -10.71 18.90 -20.15
CA MET A 311 -9.47 19.47 -19.59
C MET A 311 -8.26 18.60 -19.95
N HIS A 312 -7.03 19.12 -19.81
CA HIS A 312 -5.79 18.33 -20.02
C HIS A 312 -5.60 17.65 -21.40
N LYS A 313 -6.23 18.16 -22.47
CA LYS A 313 -5.96 17.69 -23.85
C LYS A 313 -4.48 17.92 -24.20
N LYS A 314 -3.86 16.94 -24.88
CA LYS A 314 -2.47 17.05 -25.37
C LYS A 314 -2.36 18.34 -26.20
N LYS A 315 -1.51 19.28 -25.75
CA LYS A 315 -1.17 20.45 -26.55
C LYS A 315 -0.31 19.98 -27.73
N GLN A 316 -0.53 20.58 -28.89
CA GLN A 316 0.10 20.19 -30.16
C GLN A 316 1.64 20.25 -30.13
N SER A 317 2.22 21.00 -29.17
CA SER A 317 3.66 21.06 -28.91
C SER A 317 4.30 19.80 -28.30
N ASP A 318 3.51 18.81 -27.85
CA ASP A 318 4.02 17.52 -27.35
C ASP A 318 4.25 16.48 -28.48
N ILE A 319 3.92 16.82 -29.73
CA ILE A 319 4.00 15.92 -30.90
C ILE A 319 5.29 16.18 -31.72
N GLU A 320 5.89 17.35 -31.59
CA GLU A 320 7.12 17.73 -32.29
C GLU A 320 8.13 18.34 -31.31
N SER A 321 9.01 17.50 -30.75
CA SER A 321 10.42 17.80 -30.42
C SER A 321 11.16 16.60 -29.82
#